data_AF-A0A3M6U483-F1
#
_entry.id   AF-A0A3M6U483-F1
#
_cell.length_a   1.000
_cell.length_b   1.000
_cell.length_c   1.000
_cell.angle_alpha   90.00
_cell.angle_beta   90.00
_cell.angle_gamma   90.00
#
_symmetry.space_group_name_H-M   'P 1'
#
loop_
_entity.id
_entity.type
_entity.pdbx_description
1 polymer ?
#
loop_
_entity_poly.entity_id
_entity_poly.type
_entity_poly.pdbx_seq_one_letter_code
_entity_poly.pdbx_strand_id
1 'polypeptide(L)'
;MELEFYLNPVALFFTGEANLPAEEVQHNAEDIKLTFHLCVISLNPTVYMSMMSMMTKTPAKYPTVRTEMRQFPLDNGATFKEIINPFNGKVPQRIVLGILQTAAFNSQYDKDPFAFEKARVQWIKQIWNGEEYPYEMHLNTGIGQKDLAGYHRFLDATRCLYRSSGNMVQFSEWGHGKSSTLFAFSNVANGRHDDSILQPRNEGFINIQIKCAAQGSQKTIVIYAEYESMIEIDDIKGATTMDVNWSDMEFVWLTTSQLP
;
A
#
# COMPACT_ATOMS: atom_id res chain seq x y z
N MET A 1 -22.75 23.72 12.56
CA MET A 1 -22.71 22.29 12.19
C MET A 1 -24.14 21.81 12.34
N GLU A 2 -24.77 21.51 11.21
CA GLU A 2 -26.15 21.02 11.16
C GLU A 2 -26.05 19.51 10.95
N LEU A 3 -26.62 18.72 11.87
CA LEU A 3 -26.55 17.27 11.86
C LEU A 3 -27.96 16.73 11.66
N GLU A 4 -28.18 16.10 10.52
CA GLU A 4 -29.43 15.44 10.19
C GLU A 4 -29.32 13.96 10.55
N PHE A 5 -30.28 13.45 11.32
CA PHE A 5 -30.36 12.05 11.69
C PHE A 5 -31.50 11.41 10.90
N TYR A 6 -31.17 10.37 10.15
CA TYR A 6 -32.14 9.59 9.40
C TYR A 6 -32.42 8.29 10.14
N LEU A 7 -33.68 8.02 10.43
CA LEU A 7 -34.12 6.75 10.98
C LEU A 7 -34.26 5.74 9.84
N ASN A 8 -33.79 4.52 10.07
CA ASN A 8 -34.06 3.42 9.17
C ASN A 8 -35.57 3.15 9.11
N PRO A 9 -36.11 2.71 7.96
CA PRO A 9 -37.51 2.35 7.84
C PRO A 9 -37.87 1.20 8.78
N VAL A 10 -39.03 1.30 9.44
CA VAL A 10 -39.53 0.37 10.46
C VAL A 10 -39.51 -1.10 9.99
N ALA A 11 -39.71 -1.33 8.69
CA ALA A 11 -39.74 -2.66 8.08
C ALA A 11 -38.45 -3.48 8.31
N LEU A 12 -37.29 -2.84 8.53
CA LEU A 12 -36.03 -3.54 8.77
C LEU A 12 -35.99 -4.30 10.10
N PHE A 13 -36.79 -3.89 11.10
CA PHE A 13 -36.82 -4.56 12.41
C PHE A 13 -37.61 -5.88 12.40
N PHE A 14 -38.42 -6.11 11.37
CA PHE A 14 -39.29 -7.28 11.25
C PHE A 14 -38.83 -8.28 10.18
N THR A 15 -37.63 -8.08 9.62
CA THR A 15 -37.06 -8.95 8.59
C THR A 15 -36.79 -10.34 9.17
N GLY A 16 -37.69 -11.30 8.93
CA GLY A 16 -37.57 -12.69 9.38
C GLY A 16 -38.66 -13.19 10.34
N GLU A 17 -39.62 -12.35 10.74
CA GLU A 17 -40.77 -12.79 11.55
C GLU A 17 -41.93 -13.28 10.68
N ALA A 18 -42.44 -14.48 10.99
CA ALA A 18 -43.50 -15.13 10.22
C ALA A 18 -44.92 -14.61 10.56
N ASN A 19 -45.10 -13.92 11.70
CA ASN A 19 -46.38 -13.39 12.16
C ASN A 19 -46.21 -11.92 12.54
N LEU A 20 -46.37 -11.03 11.56
CA LEU A 20 -46.34 -9.59 11.81
C LEU A 20 -47.58 -9.19 12.65
N PRO A 21 -47.43 -8.28 13.63
CA PRO A 21 -48.58 -7.67 14.29
C PRO A 21 -49.47 -6.94 13.27
N ALA A 22 -50.79 -6.99 13.46
CA ALA A 22 -51.77 -6.38 12.54
C ALA A 22 -51.83 -4.84 12.65
N GLU A 23 -51.14 -4.25 13.62
CA GLU A 23 -51.08 -2.82 13.87
C GLU A 23 -49.86 -2.23 13.14
N GLU A 24 -50.04 -1.11 12.43
CA GLU A 24 -48.92 -0.40 11.81
C GLU A 24 -47.96 0.08 12.89
N VAL A 25 -46.80 -0.58 13.01
CA VAL A 25 -45.74 -0.12 13.90
C VAL A 25 -45.17 1.16 13.29
N GLN A 26 -45.49 2.30 13.90
CA GLN A 26 -44.93 3.60 13.53
C GLN A 26 -43.92 4.03 14.58
N HIS A 27 -42.84 4.67 14.14
CA HIS A 27 -41.89 5.31 15.04
C HIS A 27 -42.54 6.58 15.62
N ASN A 28 -43.01 6.53 16.86
CA ASN A 28 -43.44 7.73 17.57
C ASN A 28 -42.20 8.54 18.00
N ALA A 29 -42.20 9.84 17.72
CA ALA A 29 -41.10 10.74 18.10
C ALA A 29 -40.89 10.79 19.63
N GLU A 30 -41.94 10.53 20.41
CA GLU A 30 -41.91 10.54 21.88
C GLU A 30 -41.18 9.32 22.48
N ASP A 31 -41.11 8.20 21.74
CA ASP A 31 -40.50 6.95 22.19
C ASP A 31 -39.00 6.85 21.86
N ILE A 32 -38.46 7.78 21.07
CA ILE A 32 -37.08 7.76 20.59
C ILE A 32 -36.23 8.74 21.40
N LYS A 33 -35.47 8.19 22.35
CA LYS A 33 -34.46 8.96 23.10
C LYS A 33 -33.08 8.80 22.45
N LEU A 34 -32.71 9.73 21.57
CA LEU A 34 -31.34 9.85 21.08
C LEU A 34 -30.50 10.64 22.08
N THR A 35 -29.46 10.03 22.66
CA THR A 35 -28.48 10.74 23.50
C THR A 35 -27.13 10.73 22.80
N PHE A 36 -26.69 11.89 22.33
CA PHE A 36 -25.41 12.04 21.67
C PHE A 36 -24.36 12.54 22.67
N HIS A 37 -23.38 11.68 22.98
CA HIS A 37 -22.25 12.05 23.83
C HIS A 37 -21.08 12.52 22.96
N LEU A 38 -20.91 13.82 22.82
CA LEU A 38 -19.78 14.42 22.11
C LEU A 38 -18.73 14.92 23.11
N CYS A 39 -17.48 14.54 22.93
CA CYS A 39 -16.36 15.16 23.63
C CYS A 39 -15.95 16.43 22.87
N VAL A 40 -16.49 17.58 23.28
CA VAL A 40 -16.07 18.88 22.73
C VAL A 40 -14.97 19.44 23.61
N ILE A 41 -13.80 19.67 23.03
CA ILE A 41 -12.68 20.31 23.72
C ILE A 41 -12.81 21.83 23.47
N SER A 42 -13.05 22.61 24.53
CA SER A 42 -12.99 24.07 24.45
C SER A 42 -11.54 24.53 24.49
N LEU A 43 -11.05 25.03 23.36
CA LEU A 43 -9.70 25.59 23.26
C LEU A 43 -9.67 27.01 23.85
N ASN A 44 -8.58 27.37 24.53
CA ASN A 44 -8.37 28.73 24.99
C ASN A 44 -8.35 29.70 23.77
N PRO A 45 -9.22 30.71 23.71
CA PRO A 45 -9.36 31.59 22.55
C PRO A 45 -8.07 32.31 22.15
N THR A 46 -7.23 32.67 23.13
CA THR A 46 -5.96 33.37 22.87
C THR A 46 -4.96 32.45 22.18
N VAL A 47 -4.86 31.20 22.62
CA VAL A 47 -3.98 30.18 22.01
C VAL A 47 -4.46 29.81 20.61
N TYR A 48 -5.78 29.72 20.42
CA TYR A 48 -6.37 29.46 19.11
C TYR A 48 -6.10 30.60 18.13
N MET A 49 -6.31 31.86 18.54
CA MET A 49 -6.02 33.04 17.72
C MET A 49 -4.53 33.16 17.36
N SER A 50 -3.63 32.86 18.31
CA SER A 50 -2.19 32.86 18.02
C SER A 50 -1.80 31.74 17.05
N MET A 51 -2.35 30.54 17.23
CA MET A 51 -2.10 29.41 16.33
C MET A 51 -2.63 29.70 14.92
N MET A 52 -3.83 30.26 14.81
CA MET A 52 -4.39 30.67 13.51
C MET A 52 -3.51 31.73 12.83
N SER A 53 -3.06 32.75 13.59
CA SER A 53 -2.16 33.78 13.04
C SER A 53 -0.80 33.23 12.58
N MET A 54 -0.30 32.17 13.24
CA MET A 54 0.91 31.46 12.83
C MET A 54 0.68 30.61 11.58
N MET A 55 -0.43 29.86 11.52
CA MET A 55 -0.78 29.03 10.35
C MET A 55 -0.99 29.87 9.08
N THR A 56 -1.52 31.09 9.18
CA THR A 56 -1.62 32.01 8.03
C THR A 56 -0.24 32.41 7.46
N LYS A 57 0.83 32.35 8.27
CA LYS A 57 2.19 32.76 7.86
C LYS A 57 3.07 31.59 7.43
N THR A 58 2.88 30.44 8.07
CA THR A 58 3.66 29.23 7.82
C THR A 58 2.73 28.02 7.76
N PRO A 59 2.65 27.31 6.63
CA PRO A 59 1.82 26.13 6.53
C PRO A 59 2.33 25.03 7.46
N ALA A 60 1.41 24.27 8.04
CA ALA A 60 1.78 23.12 8.84
C ALA A 60 2.15 21.95 7.92
N LYS A 61 3.37 21.45 8.05
CA LYS A 61 3.91 20.37 7.21
C LYS A 61 3.97 19.06 7.98
N TYR A 62 3.31 18.02 7.46
CA TYR A 62 3.26 16.69 8.05
C TYR A 62 3.92 15.68 7.11
N PRO A 63 5.05 15.07 7.48
CA PRO A 63 5.64 13.99 6.69
C PRO A 63 4.72 12.77 6.71
N THR A 64 4.51 12.17 5.56
CA THR A 64 3.67 10.97 5.39
C THR A 64 4.34 10.01 4.43
N VAL A 65 4.11 8.72 4.59
CA VAL A 65 4.57 7.72 3.61
C VAL A 65 3.44 7.46 2.63
N ARG A 66 3.68 7.73 1.35
CA ARG A 66 2.77 7.40 0.26
C ARG A 66 3.18 6.07 -0.33
N THR A 67 2.20 5.21 -0.60
CA THR A 67 2.43 3.89 -1.18
C THR A 67 1.86 3.83 -2.58
N GLU A 68 2.56 3.20 -3.50
CA GLU A 68 2.08 2.88 -4.85
C GLU A 68 2.26 1.39 -5.12
N MET A 69 1.25 0.77 -5.73
CA MET A 69 1.30 -0.64 -6.13
C MET A 69 1.14 -0.77 -7.64
N ARG A 70 1.96 -1.62 -8.25
CA ARG A 70 1.88 -1.96 -9.68
C ARG A 70 1.97 -3.46 -9.85
N GLN A 71 1.29 -3.99 -10.86
CA GLN A 71 1.31 -5.41 -11.19
C GLN A 71 1.83 -5.63 -12.61
N PHE A 72 2.60 -6.70 -12.80
CA PHE A 72 3.16 -7.08 -14.09
C PHE A 72 3.01 -8.58 -14.33
N PRO A 73 2.67 -9.02 -15.55
CA PRO A 73 2.57 -10.44 -15.86
C PRO A 73 3.96 -11.06 -16.01
N LEU A 74 4.11 -12.28 -15.50
CA LEU A 74 5.24 -13.18 -15.74
C LEU A 74 4.70 -14.43 -16.43
N ASP A 75 4.99 -14.56 -17.71
CA ASP A 75 4.41 -15.59 -18.56
C ASP A 75 4.91 -16.99 -18.24
N ASN A 76 4.10 -17.99 -18.59
CA ASN A 76 4.52 -19.38 -18.49
C ASN A 76 5.75 -19.64 -19.37
N GLY A 77 6.73 -20.40 -18.87
CA GLY A 77 7.99 -20.64 -19.56
C GLY A 77 8.96 -19.45 -19.60
N ALA A 78 8.57 -18.26 -19.11
CA ALA A 78 9.47 -17.11 -19.09
C ALA A 78 10.70 -17.41 -18.22
N THR A 79 11.87 -17.01 -18.73
CA THR A 79 13.17 -17.12 -18.04
C THR A 79 13.74 -15.75 -17.66
N PHE A 80 13.17 -14.69 -18.24
CA PHE A 80 13.61 -13.32 -18.04
C PHE A 80 12.40 -12.38 -18.12
N LYS A 81 12.38 -11.39 -17.23
CA LYS A 81 11.41 -10.29 -17.25
C LYS A 81 12.13 -8.99 -16.93
N GLU A 82 11.90 -7.99 -17.75
CA GLU A 82 12.30 -6.62 -17.50
C GLU A 82 11.05 -5.75 -17.31
N ILE A 83 11.09 -4.90 -16.28
CA ILE A 83 10.05 -3.94 -15.94
C ILE A 83 10.70 -2.57 -16.03
N ILE A 84 10.33 -1.84 -17.08
CA ILE A 84 10.92 -0.54 -17.41
C ILE A 84 10.08 0.54 -16.75
N ASN A 85 10.73 1.39 -15.98
CA ASN A 85 10.15 2.58 -15.37
C ASN A 85 8.74 2.36 -14.76
N PRO A 86 8.57 1.44 -13.79
CA PRO A 86 7.25 1.11 -13.25
C PRO A 86 6.54 2.27 -12.55
N PHE A 87 7.27 3.35 -12.24
CA PHE A 87 6.81 4.48 -11.42
C PHE A 87 7.03 5.85 -12.07
N ASN A 88 7.08 5.89 -13.41
CA ASN A 88 7.11 7.14 -14.20
C ASN A 88 8.18 8.17 -13.74
N GLY A 89 9.42 7.73 -13.53
CA GLY A 89 10.54 8.62 -13.21
C GLY A 89 10.68 8.99 -11.73
N LYS A 90 9.91 8.36 -10.84
CA LYS A 90 10.02 8.52 -9.38
C LYS A 90 10.79 7.36 -8.77
N VAL A 91 11.81 7.65 -7.98
CA VAL A 91 12.59 6.64 -7.25
C VAL A 91 11.95 6.44 -5.86
N PRO A 92 11.32 5.29 -5.58
CA PRO A 92 10.83 4.97 -4.25
C PRO A 92 11.99 4.73 -3.29
N GLN A 93 11.73 5.04 -2.03
CA GLN A 93 12.64 4.79 -0.92
C GLN A 93 12.77 3.28 -0.65
N ARG A 94 11.66 2.55 -0.76
CA ARG A 94 11.62 1.10 -0.58
C ARG A 94 10.80 0.47 -1.69
N ILE A 95 11.30 -0.64 -2.22
CA ILE A 95 10.58 -1.51 -3.16
C ILE A 95 10.45 -2.88 -2.54
N VAL A 96 9.24 -3.42 -2.50
CA VAL A 96 8.94 -4.80 -2.12
C VAL A 96 8.27 -5.47 -3.30
N LEU A 97 8.85 -6.57 -3.76
CA LEU A 97 8.39 -7.34 -4.89
C LEU A 97 7.96 -8.72 -4.43
N GLY A 98 6.69 -9.05 -4.69
CA GLY A 98 6.11 -10.37 -4.47
C GLY A 98 5.78 -11.02 -5.81
N ILE A 99 5.99 -12.33 -5.92
CA ILE A 99 5.58 -13.11 -7.09
C ILE A 99 4.58 -14.14 -6.63
N LEU A 100 3.43 -14.20 -7.28
CA LEU A 100 2.39 -15.18 -6.96
C LEU A 100 1.77 -15.76 -8.23
N GLN A 101 1.06 -16.88 -8.09
CA GLN A 101 0.31 -17.45 -9.20
C GLN A 101 -0.80 -16.48 -9.61
N THR A 102 -1.02 -16.29 -10.92
CA THR A 102 -2.09 -15.39 -11.40
C THR A 102 -3.47 -15.86 -10.93
N ALA A 103 -3.66 -17.18 -10.78
CA ALA A 103 -4.81 -17.80 -10.15
C ALA A 103 -5.04 -17.32 -8.70
N ALA A 104 -3.99 -17.29 -7.88
CA ALA A 104 -4.04 -16.82 -6.50
C ALA A 104 -4.32 -15.30 -6.45
N PHE A 105 -3.71 -14.53 -7.36
CA PHE A 105 -3.93 -13.08 -7.46
C PHE A 105 -5.40 -12.75 -7.77
N ASN A 106 -6.02 -13.54 -8.65
CA ASN A 106 -7.43 -13.40 -9.01
C ASN A 106 -8.37 -14.08 -8.00
N SER A 107 -7.89 -14.43 -6.80
CA SER A 107 -8.70 -14.99 -5.71
C SER A 107 -9.44 -16.28 -6.07
N GLN A 108 -8.78 -17.21 -6.78
CA GLN A 108 -9.33 -18.56 -6.92
C GLN A 108 -9.48 -19.21 -5.54
N TYR A 109 -10.63 -19.86 -5.32
CA TYR A 109 -11.05 -20.38 -4.01
C TYR A 109 -10.05 -21.38 -3.39
N ASP A 110 -9.34 -22.15 -4.22
CA ASP A 110 -8.37 -23.17 -3.80
C ASP A 110 -6.94 -22.63 -3.65
N LYS A 111 -6.73 -21.32 -3.80
CA LYS A 111 -5.42 -20.67 -3.78
C LYS A 111 -5.36 -19.55 -2.76
N ASP A 112 -4.21 -19.45 -2.08
CA ASP A 112 -3.94 -18.38 -1.13
C ASP A 112 -3.33 -17.16 -1.84
N PRO A 113 -3.98 -15.97 -1.82
CA PRO A 113 -3.47 -14.75 -2.43
C PRO A 113 -2.20 -14.20 -1.73
N PHE A 114 -1.87 -14.66 -0.52
CA PHE A 114 -0.70 -14.21 0.25
C PHE A 114 0.49 -15.17 0.16
N ALA A 115 0.37 -16.25 -0.62
CA ALA A 115 1.42 -17.24 -0.82
C ALA A 115 2.45 -16.77 -1.86
N PHE A 116 3.30 -15.80 -1.49
CA PHE A 116 4.38 -15.29 -2.34
C PHE A 116 5.51 -16.32 -2.56
N GLU A 117 5.67 -16.77 -3.79
CA GLU A 117 6.66 -17.77 -4.16
C GLU A 117 8.00 -17.13 -4.53
N LYS A 118 9.10 -17.84 -4.25
CA LYS A 118 10.42 -17.51 -4.83
C LYS A 118 10.42 -17.61 -6.36
N ALA A 119 9.46 -18.35 -6.93
CA ALA A 119 9.28 -18.53 -8.38
C ALA A 119 10.56 -18.94 -9.14
N ARG A 120 11.44 -19.72 -8.50
CA ARG A 120 12.74 -20.15 -9.09
C ARG A 120 13.56 -18.99 -9.65
N VAL A 121 13.46 -17.82 -9.04
CA VAL A 121 14.28 -16.65 -9.38
C VAL A 121 15.74 -16.97 -9.06
N GLN A 122 16.61 -16.72 -10.04
CA GLN A 122 18.05 -16.89 -9.95
C GLN A 122 18.72 -15.60 -9.49
N TRP A 123 18.26 -14.47 -10.03
CA TRP A 123 18.69 -13.16 -9.57
C TRP A 123 17.64 -12.09 -9.85
N ILE A 124 17.72 -11.03 -9.04
CA ILE A 124 16.97 -9.80 -9.23
C ILE A 124 17.95 -8.65 -9.10
N LYS A 125 17.88 -7.71 -10.04
CA LYS A 125 18.62 -6.45 -9.95
C LYS A 125 17.72 -5.27 -10.26
N GLN A 126 18.04 -4.19 -9.59
CA GLN A 126 17.46 -2.88 -9.81
C GLN A 126 18.52 -2.02 -10.49
N ILE A 127 18.14 -1.37 -11.59
CA ILE A 127 18.98 -0.47 -12.37
C ILE A 127 18.41 0.92 -12.21
N TRP A 128 19.20 1.83 -11.68
CA TRP A 128 18.88 3.24 -11.53
C TRP A 128 19.67 4.06 -12.55
N ASN A 129 18.96 4.75 -13.46
CA ASN A 129 19.58 5.61 -14.49
C ASN A 129 20.69 4.91 -15.32
N GLY A 130 20.58 3.60 -15.50
CA GLY A 130 21.57 2.78 -16.23
C GLY A 130 22.67 2.17 -15.35
N GLU A 131 22.78 2.59 -14.08
CA GLU A 131 23.69 1.99 -13.10
C GLU A 131 22.97 0.97 -12.21
N GLU A 132 23.65 -0.11 -11.85
CA GLU A 132 23.04 -1.13 -10.98
C GLU A 132 23.06 -0.67 -9.53
N TYR A 133 21.87 -0.54 -8.91
CA TYR A 133 21.73 -0.01 -7.55
C TYR A 133 20.52 -0.59 -6.82
N PRO A 134 20.69 -1.21 -5.63
CA PRO A 134 21.93 -1.75 -5.06
C PRO A 134 22.31 -3.09 -5.73
N TYR A 135 23.58 -3.53 -5.66
CA TYR A 135 24.14 -4.73 -6.32
C TYR A 135 23.19 -5.94 -6.43
N GLU A 136 23.30 -6.67 -7.55
CA GLU A 136 22.49 -7.84 -7.92
C GLU A 136 22.30 -8.86 -6.78
N MET A 137 21.04 -9.15 -6.46
CA MET A 137 20.68 -10.18 -5.50
C MET A 137 20.71 -11.53 -6.22
N HIS A 138 21.78 -12.30 -6.00
CA HIS A 138 21.85 -13.68 -6.44
C HIS A 138 21.14 -14.59 -5.46
N LEU A 139 20.32 -15.49 -5.98
CA LEU A 139 19.60 -16.51 -5.23
C LEU A 139 20.01 -17.89 -5.73
N ASN A 140 19.97 -18.87 -4.85
CA ASN A 140 20.13 -20.25 -5.27
C ASN A 140 18.79 -20.77 -5.82
N THR A 141 18.81 -21.61 -6.84
CA THR A 141 17.59 -22.31 -7.28
C THR A 141 17.13 -23.36 -6.27
N GLY A 142 18.00 -23.77 -5.32
CA GLY A 142 17.72 -24.60 -4.16
C GLY A 142 18.08 -23.90 -2.82
N ILE A 143 18.18 -24.64 -1.72
CA ILE A 143 18.58 -24.11 -0.41
C ILE A 143 20.10 -23.89 -0.39
N GLY A 144 20.58 -22.71 -0.02
CA GLY A 144 22.00 -22.49 0.24
C GLY A 144 22.36 -21.06 0.65
N GLN A 145 23.65 -20.78 0.81
CA GLN A 145 24.17 -19.51 1.36
C GLN A 145 23.69 -18.24 0.63
N LYS A 146 23.38 -18.31 -0.67
CA LYS A 146 22.87 -17.14 -1.41
C LYS A 146 21.45 -16.74 -0.98
N ASP A 147 20.66 -17.69 -0.48
CA ASP A 147 19.34 -17.42 0.06
C ASP A 147 19.42 -16.68 1.40
N LEU A 148 20.50 -16.89 2.17
CA LEU A 148 20.75 -16.13 3.40
C LEU A 148 21.01 -14.65 3.10
N ALA A 149 21.74 -14.34 2.04
CA ALA A 149 21.96 -12.96 1.60
C ALA A 149 20.64 -12.30 1.16
N GLY A 150 19.79 -13.04 0.44
CA GLY A 150 18.45 -12.60 0.07
C GLY A 150 17.56 -12.35 1.28
N TYR A 151 17.53 -13.28 2.24
CA TYR A 151 16.76 -13.14 3.48
C TYR A 151 17.27 -11.99 4.36
N HIS A 152 18.59 -11.83 4.51
CA HIS A 152 19.18 -10.71 5.23
C HIS A 152 18.74 -9.37 4.62
N ARG A 153 18.71 -9.29 3.29
CA ARG A 153 18.27 -8.08 2.59
C ARG A 153 16.78 -7.82 2.75
N PHE A 154 15.96 -8.88 2.76
CA PHE A 154 14.56 -8.79 3.16
C PHE A 154 14.40 -8.24 4.59
N LEU A 155 15.16 -8.76 5.56
CA LEU A 155 15.12 -8.29 6.95
C LEU A 155 15.61 -6.84 7.12
N ASP A 156 16.65 -6.45 6.38
CA ASP A 156 17.19 -5.09 6.41
C ASP A 156 16.21 -4.08 5.79
N ALA A 157 15.68 -4.39 4.60
CA ALA A 157 14.73 -3.53 3.91
C ALA A 157 13.42 -3.41 4.71
N THR A 158 12.90 -4.49 5.30
CA THR A 158 11.71 -4.47 6.17
C THR A 158 11.98 -3.89 7.56
N ARG A 159 13.23 -3.55 7.90
CA ARG A 159 13.67 -3.02 9.21
C ARG A 159 13.46 -3.98 10.39
N CYS A 160 13.11 -5.24 10.16
CA CYS A 160 12.94 -6.22 11.24
C CYS A 160 14.23 -6.49 12.04
N LEU A 161 15.40 -6.13 11.49
CA LEU A 161 16.68 -6.17 12.24
C LEU A 161 16.81 -5.04 13.28
N TYR A 162 16.20 -3.88 13.04
CA TYR A 162 16.39 -2.66 13.83
C TYR A 162 15.16 -2.32 14.68
N ARG A 163 13.98 -2.81 14.29
CA ARG A 163 12.78 -2.76 15.12
C ARG A 163 12.90 -3.85 16.20
N SER A 164 12.46 -3.55 17.43
CA SER A 164 12.32 -4.55 18.51
C SER A 164 11.18 -5.56 18.27
N SER A 165 10.57 -5.54 17.09
CA SER A 165 9.51 -6.45 16.64
C SER A 165 10.03 -7.33 15.51
N GLY A 166 9.98 -8.65 15.70
CA GLY A 166 10.31 -9.61 14.65
C GLY A 166 9.29 -9.62 13.50
N ASN A 167 9.70 -10.15 12.35
CA ASN A 167 8.80 -10.55 11.29
C ASN A 167 8.28 -11.98 11.54
N MET A 168 7.07 -12.27 11.06
CA MET A 168 6.47 -13.62 11.15
C MET A 168 7.06 -14.63 10.15
N VAL A 169 8.07 -14.24 9.35
CA VAL A 169 8.69 -15.09 8.33
C VAL A 169 10.04 -15.54 8.84
N GLN A 170 10.20 -16.84 9.11
CA GLN A 170 11.48 -17.40 9.51
C GLN A 170 12.39 -17.65 8.30
N PHE A 171 13.71 -17.72 8.51
CA PHE A 171 14.65 -18.06 7.43
C PHE A 171 14.35 -19.42 6.78
N SER A 172 13.92 -20.41 7.57
CA SER A 172 13.52 -21.74 7.09
C SER A 172 12.29 -21.73 6.18
N GLU A 173 11.45 -20.69 6.30
CA GLU A 173 10.22 -20.50 5.53
C GLU A 173 10.41 -19.54 4.33
N TRP A 174 11.46 -18.73 4.37
CA TRP A 174 11.81 -17.79 3.31
C TRP A 174 12.51 -18.53 2.16
N GLY A 175 11.91 -18.47 0.97
CA GLY A 175 12.43 -19.12 -0.22
C GLY A 175 11.99 -20.58 -0.41
N HIS A 176 11.55 -21.27 0.65
CA HIS A 176 11.21 -22.70 0.62
C HIS A 176 10.04 -23.05 1.57
N GLY A 177 9.24 -24.06 1.22
CA GLY A 177 8.21 -24.63 2.10
C GLY A 177 6.86 -23.90 2.09
N LYS A 178 6.79 -22.66 2.60
CA LYS A 178 5.51 -21.97 2.87
C LYS A 178 5.13 -20.85 1.90
N SER A 179 5.85 -20.69 0.78
CA SER A 179 5.60 -19.60 -0.18
C SER A 179 5.47 -18.24 0.53
N SER A 180 6.49 -17.85 1.30
CA SER A 180 6.52 -16.57 2.04
C SER A 180 7.72 -15.73 1.63
N THR A 181 7.98 -15.63 0.31
CA THR A 181 9.17 -14.99 -0.25
C THR A 181 8.82 -13.62 -0.82
N LEU A 182 9.28 -12.57 -0.16
CA LEU A 182 9.25 -11.20 -0.65
C LEU A 182 10.68 -10.72 -0.91
N PHE A 183 10.88 -10.08 -2.05
CA PHE A 183 12.15 -9.47 -2.43
C PHE A 183 12.09 -7.99 -2.13
N ALA A 184 12.91 -7.50 -1.21
CA ALA A 184 12.85 -6.11 -0.78
C ALA A 184 14.18 -5.39 -1.03
N PHE A 185 14.08 -4.15 -1.51
CA PHE A 185 15.19 -3.23 -1.78
C PHE A 185 14.97 -1.93 -1.00
N SER A 186 16.02 -1.50 -0.31
CA SER A 186 16.11 -0.17 0.32
C SER A 186 16.99 0.72 -0.54
N ASN A 187 16.45 1.82 -1.03
CA ASN A 187 17.17 2.85 -1.77
C ASN A 187 17.58 4.05 -0.89
N VAL A 188 17.34 3.94 0.41
CA VAL A 188 17.58 4.99 1.37
C VAL A 188 19.05 5.03 1.79
N ALA A 189 19.72 6.16 1.53
CA ALA A 189 21.16 6.32 1.71
C ALA A 189 21.63 6.17 3.17
N ASN A 190 20.82 6.59 4.14
CA ASN A 190 21.15 6.46 5.57
C ASN A 190 20.80 5.06 6.14
N GLY A 191 20.19 4.18 5.35
CA GLY A 191 19.68 2.89 5.83
C GLY A 191 18.67 3.03 6.97
N ARG A 192 17.90 4.12 7.06
CA ARG A 192 16.88 4.34 8.09
C ARG A 192 15.60 4.91 7.45
N HIS A 193 14.58 4.07 7.37
CA HIS A 193 13.31 4.32 6.66
C HIS A 193 12.25 4.95 7.58
N ASP A 194 12.39 4.77 8.90
CA ASP A 194 11.43 5.21 9.91
C ASP A 194 11.91 6.45 10.68
N ASP A 195 13.08 6.99 10.31
CA ASP A 195 13.57 8.23 10.93
C ASP A 195 12.68 9.39 10.47
N SER A 196 12.37 10.31 11.38
CA SER A 196 11.55 11.50 11.10
C SER A 196 12.25 12.54 10.21
N ILE A 197 13.32 12.15 9.52
CA ILE A 197 14.17 13.02 8.72
C ILE A 197 13.72 12.89 7.27
N LEU A 198 13.26 14.01 6.71
CA LEU A 198 12.92 14.12 5.29
C LEU A 198 14.13 13.83 4.43
N GLN A 199 14.01 12.85 3.55
CA GLN A 199 15.04 12.50 2.59
C GLN A 199 14.82 13.26 1.27
N PRO A 200 15.89 13.54 0.52
CA PRO A 200 15.76 14.16 -0.78
C PRO A 200 14.90 13.31 -1.71
N ARG A 201 13.95 13.96 -2.40
CA ARG A 201 13.16 13.34 -3.45
C ARG A 201 14.09 13.08 -4.64
N ASN A 202 14.38 11.80 -4.88
CA ASN A 202 15.19 11.40 -6.01
C ASN A 202 14.28 11.19 -7.22
N GLU A 203 14.54 11.96 -8.27
CA GLU A 203 13.96 11.72 -9.60
C GLU A 203 14.91 10.86 -10.42
N GLY A 204 14.37 9.87 -11.11
CA GLY A 204 15.17 8.93 -11.86
C GLY A 204 14.37 7.76 -12.41
N PHE A 205 14.95 7.11 -13.40
CA PHE A 205 14.39 5.93 -14.03
C PHE A 205 14.88 4.69 -13.31
N ILE A 206 13.93 3.84 -12.91
CA ILE A 206 14.22 2.53 -12.35
C ILE A 206 13.78 1.45 -13.31
N ASN A 207 14.69 0.54 -13.62
CA ASN A 207 14.38 -0.70 -14.32
C ASN A 207 14.63 -1.87 -13.38
N ILE A 208 13.67 -2.78 -13.29
CA ILE A 208 13.79 -4.00 -12.49
C ILE A 208 13.94 -5.16 -13.46
N GLN A 209 15.05 -5.89 -13.34
CA GLN A 209 15.32 -7.07 -14.14
C GLN A 209 15.29 -8.31 -13.25
N ILE A 210 14.57 -9.33 -13.72
CA ILE A 210 14.36 -10.58 -13.01
C ILE A 210 14.75 -11.72 -13.94
N LYS A 211 15.73 -12.52 -13.53
CA LYS A 211 16.05 -13.78 -14.20
C LYS A 211 15.59 -14.95 -13.36
N CYS A 212 14.88 -15.87 -13.99
CA CYS A 212 14.34 -17.06 -13.35
C CYS A 212 14.57 -18.30 -14.23
N ALA A 213 14.47 -19.48 -13.61
CA ALA A 213 14.28 -20.69 -14.41
C ALA A 213 12.89 -20.65 -15.09
N ALA A 214 12.71 -21.43 -16.15
CA ALA A 214 11.44 -21.51 -16.86
C ALA A 214 10.27 -21.73 -15.88
N GLN A 215 9.32 -20.80 -15.90
CA GLN A 215 8.11 -20.90 -15.07
C GLN A 215 7.25 -22.07 -15.54
N GLY A 216 6.64 -22.78 -14.60
CA GLY A 216 5.69 -23.87 -14.90
C GLY A 216 4.23 -23.42 -14.98
N SER A 217 3.94 -22.18 -14.63
CA SER A 217 2.61 -21.58 -14.65
C SER A 217 2.71 -20.07 -14.86
N GLN A 218 1.61 -19.44 -15.27
CA GLN A 218 1.51 -17.99 -15.36
C GLN A 218 1.47 -17.36 -13.95
N LYS A 219 2.28 -16.32 -13.76
CA LYS A 219 2.44 -15.63 -12.48
C LYS A 219 2.23 -14.14 -12.63
N THR A 220 1.89 -13.50 -11.53
CA THR A 220 1.76 -12.06 -11.41
C THR A 220 2.84 -11.57 -10.45
N ILE A 221 3.60 -10.58 -10.90
CA ILE A 221 4.56 -9.84 -10.09
C ILE A 221 3.82 -8.64 -9.53
N VAL A 222 3.81 -8.48 -8.21
CA VAL A 222 3.26 -7.30 -7.53
C VAL A 222 4.44 -6.53 -6.96
N ILE A 223 4.51 -5.25 -7.29
CA ILE A 223 5.51 -4.33 -6.80
C ILE A 223 4.81 -3.32 -5.90
N TYR A 224 5.24 -3.28 -4.65
CA TYR A 224 4.88 -2.29 -3.67
C TYR A 224 6.03 -1.30 -3.49
N ALA A 225 5.75 -0.02 -3.65
CA ALA A 225 6.71 1.05 -3.52
C ALA A 225 6.28 2.05 -2.47
N GLU A 226 7.23 2.46 -1.64
CA GLU A 226 7.04 3.51 -0.63
C GLU A 226 7.80 4.76 -1.02
N TYR A 227 7.12 5.90 -0.90
CA TYR A 227 7.63 7.23 -1.15
C TYR A 227 7.44 8.09 0.08
N GLU A 228 8.36 9.00 0.29
CA GLU A 228 8.16 10.08 1.24
C GLU A 228 7.32 11.18 0.60
N SER A 229 6.23 11.49 1.27
CA SER A 229 5.28 12.52 0.91
C SER A 229 5.11 13.49 2.08
N MET A 230 4.49 14.62 1.82
CA MET A 230 4.27 15.65 2.82
C MET A 230 2.90 16.23 2.57
N ILE A 231 2.11 16.34 3.64
CA ILE A 231 0.83 17.03 3.62
C ILE A 231 1.09 18.44 4.16
N GLU A 232 0.72 19.45 3.39
CA GLU A 232 0.74 20.83 3.85
C GLU A 232 -0.70 21.26 4.18
N ILE A 233 -0.87 21.91 5.33
CA ILE A 233 -2.14 22.51 5.72
C ILE A 233 -1.94 24.02 5.74
N ASP A 234 -2.47 24.68 4.72
CA ASP A 234 -2.34 26.12 4.50
C ASP A 234 -3.34 26.94 5.34
N ASP A 235 -4.55 26.43 5.56
CA ASP A 235 -5.57 27.09 6.39
C ASP A 235 -6.62 26.10 6.93
N ILE A 236 -7.23 26.41 8.08
CA ILE A 236 -8.29 25.63 8.73
C ILE A 236 -9.64 25.76 7.98
N LYS A 237 -9.79 26.80 7.13
CA LYS A 237 -10.98 27.02 6.30
C LYS A 237 -10.82 26.54 4.85
N GLY A 238 -9.64 26.07 4.46
CA GLY A 238 -9.29 25.70 3.08
C GLY A 238 -9.01 24.21 2.91
N ALA A 239 -9.27 23.70 1.70
CA ALA A 239 -9.06 22.30 1.32
C ALA A 239 -7.63 21.83 1.64
N THR A 240 -7.52 20.62 2.20
CA THR A 240 -6.24 19.93 2.37
C THR A 240 -5.59 19.70 1.01
N THR A 241 -4.55 20.47 0.70
CA THR A 241 -3.73 20.29 -0.49
C THR A 241 -2.72 19.19 -0.21
N MET A 242 -3.05 17.97 -0.63
CA MET A 242 -2.03 16.96 -0.87
C MET A 242 -1.31 17.37 -2.15
N ASP A 243 0.02 17.49 -2.12
CA ASP A 243 0.84 17.61 -3.32
C ASP A 243 0.72 16.33 -4.15
N VAL A 244 -0.33 16.28 -4.97
CA VAL A 244 -0.50 15.31 -6.05
C VAL A 244 -0.03 16.03 -7.31
N ASN A 245 1.13 15.66 -7.85
CA ASN A 245 1.48 16.07 -9.21
C ASN A 245 0.41 15.50 -10.16
N TRP A 246 -0.42 16.38 -10.70
CA TRP A 246 -1.63 16.09 -11.48
C TRP A 246 -1.36 15.58 -12.92
N SER A 247 -0.15 15.13 -13.24
CA SER A 247 0.16 14.57 -14.57
C SER A 247 -0.31 13.13 -14.76
N ASP A 248 -0.82 12.46 -13.72
CA ASP A 248 -1.05 11.01 -13.70
C ASP A 248 -2.54 10.60 -13.62
N MET A 249 -3.49 11.51 -13.84
CA MET A 249 -4.94 11.17 -13.93
C MET A 249 -5.42 11.15 -15.40
N GLU A 250 -5.30 10.00 -16.07
CA GLU A 250 -6.17 9.71 -17.22
C GLU A 250 -7.53 9.21 -16.70
N PHE A 251 -8.53 10.08 -16.75
CA PHE A 251 -9.93 9.66 -16.64
C PHE A 251 -10.35 8.99 -17.97
N VAL A 252 -10.33 7.66 -18.00
CA VAL A 252 -10.97 6.90 -19.08
C VAL A 252 -12.48 6.92 -18.85
N TRP A 253 -13.18 7.75 -19.61
CA TRP A 253 -14.63 7.68 -19.72
C TRP A 253 -15.01 6.45 -20.54
N LEU A 254 -15.50 5.38 -19.90
CA LEU A 254 -16.24 4.34 -20.60
C LEU A 254 -17.69 4.81 -20.75
N THR A 255 -17.97 5.56 -21.82
CA THR A 255 -19.35 5.72 -22.30
C THR A 255 -19.74 4.46 -23.05
N THR A 256 -20.61 3.64 -22.46
CA THR A 256 -21.40 2.67 -23.22
C THR A 256 -22.81 3.23 -23.35
N SER A 257 -23.12 3.67 -24.57
CA SER A 257 -24.47 4.00 -25.00
C SER A 257 -25.15 2.75 -25.56
N GLN A 258 -26.50 2.77 -25.47
CA GLN A 258 -27.49 1.91 -26.12
C GLN A 258 -27.70 0.55 -25.43
N LEU A 259 -28.89 0.00 -25.17
CA LEU A 259 -30.34 0.29 -25.30
C LEU A 259 -31.02 -1.04 -24.80
N PRO A 260 -32.35 -1.20 -24.66
CA PRO A 260 -33.49 -0.53 -25.31
C PRO A 260 -34.26 0.47 -24.44
#